data_AF-A0A842K9I4-F1
#
_entry.id   AF-A0A842K9I4-F1
#
_cell.length_a   1.000
_cell.length_b   1.000
_cell.length_c   1.000
_cell.angle_alpha   90.00
_cell.angle_beta   90.00
_cell.angle_gamma   90.00
#
_symmetry.space_group_name_H-M   'P 1'
#
loop_
_entity.id
_entity.type
_entity.pdbx_description
1 polymer ?
#
loop_
_entity_poly.entity_id
_entity_poly.type
_entity_poly.pdbx_seq_one_letter_code
_entity_poly.pdbx_strand_id
1 'polypeptide(L)'
;MELSEVPHRLGRMLPGLMDAIMAMRFEHEWLSDEFVAESKRQAENETAKKHHYVPQMYLRRWAVNEMVQPVQVDTGDADPPQPPKEVAHEKNFYSLPATDNTMDTPLKWIEKHLSRIEDTCAHRLDSLEKWRAGVVSDDDLKKDLAVFLGLQITRTVSNRKRTLVLVNGPDAAKREFLKQSGLGPEAIEESMSKRQDDPKHEALDLMIKDVQNVTALGLHLREWAVYRTDAPLVTCDDPVILLAGPPNTRDRAGVAGNSAVALYPLNPNQVLVMLKPGLHHRGRYQLDQTETDSINTEVVAAATKTTFERPGDEIAIKIEVPPWPERQELDDETVARLSPQAALKELLTDAAPRTRWVDLHSAPPWPVPRWYGN
;
A
#
# COMPACT_ATOMS: atom_id res chain seq x y z
N MET A 1 -13.28 -30.40 -36.44
CA MET A 1 -12.18 -30.29 -35.45
C MET A 1 -12.42 -28.97 -34.73
N GLU A 2 -13.28 -29.06 -33.73
CA GLU A 2 -13.90 -27.92 -33.04
C GLU A 2 -12.92 -27.32 -32.04
N LEU A 3 -12.78 -25.99 -32.11
CA LEU A 3 -12.03 -25.20 -31.15
C LEU A 3 -12.87 -25.10 -29.87
N SER A 4 -12.43 -25.79 -28.82
CA SER A 4 -13.12 -25.82 -27.53
C SER A 4 -13.00 -24.48 -26.81
N GLU A 5 -14.15 -24.00 -26.38
CA GLU A 5 -14.39 -22.86 -25.50
C GLU A 5 -13.49 -22.86 -24.27
N VAL A 6 -12.77 -21.75 -24.06
CA VAL A 6 -12.12 -21.43 -22.78
C VAL A 6 -13.16 -20.73 -21.90
N PRO A 7 -13.50 -21.26 -20.70
CA PRO A 7 -14.61 -20.72 -19.93
C PRO A 7 -14.24 -19.44 -19.19
N HIS A 8 -15.09 -18.42 -19.35
CA HIS A 8 -15.26 -17.22 -18.52
C HIS A 8 -15.46 -17.57 -17.02
N ARG A 9 -14.39 -17.90 -16.28
CA ARG A 9 -14.42 -18.13 -14.82
C ARG A 9 -13.75 -17.01 -14.02
N LEU A 10 -14.25 -15.79 -14.19
CA LEU A 10 -13.98 -14.66 -13.27
C LEU A 10 -15.28 -13.97 -12.77
N GLY A 11 -16.46 -14.54 -13.07
CA GLY A 11 -17.75 -13.86 -12.89
C GLY A 11 -18.64 -14.31 -11.72
N ARG A 12 -18.12 -15.00 -10.71
CA ARG A 12 -18.89 -15.28 -9.48
C ARG A 12 -18.05 -15.07 -8.23
N MET A 13 -17.88 -13.81 -7.82
CA MET A 13 -17.76 -13.53 -6.40
C MET A 13 -19.11 -13.89 -5.76
N LEU A 14 -19.07 -14.74 -4.73
CA LEU A 14 -20.26 -15.20 -4.01
C LEU A 14 -21.04 -13.97 -3.46
N PRO A 15 -22.35 -13.85 -3.73
CA PRO A 15 -23.21 -12.93 -2.97
C PRO A 15 -23.06 -13.27 -1.47
N GLY A 16 -22.60 -12.31 -0.66
CA GLY A 16 -22.31 -12.50 0.76
C GLY A 16 -20.82 -12.43 1.16
N LEU A 17 -19.87 -12.45 0.21
CA LEU A 17 -18.46 -12.23 0.54
C LEU A 17 -18.21 -10.78 1.00
N MET A 18 -18.87 -9.80 0.39
CA MET A 18 -18.75 -8.39 0.80
C MET A 18 -19.44 -8.11 2.14
N ASP A 19 -20.58 -8.74 2.43
CA ASP A 19 -21.20 -8.65 3.76
C ASP A 19 -20.31 -9.30 4.84
N ALA A 20 -19.66 -10.41 4.52
CA ALA A 20 -18.67 -11.04 5.40
C ALA A 20 -17.41 -10.18 5.57
N ILE A 21 -16.91 -9.54 4.50
CA ILE A 21 -15.77 -8.60 4.55
C ILE A 21 -16.13 -7.33 5.34
N MET A 22 -17.33 -6.77 5.14
CA MET A 22 -17.82 -5.62 5.91
C MET A 22 -18.14 -5.98 7.37
N ALA A 23 -18.49 -7.24 7.66
CA ALA A 23 -18.63 -7.74 9.03
C ALA A 23 -17.29 -8.06 9.71
N MET A 24 -16.21 -8.26 8.95
CA MET A 24 -14.87 -8.54 9.45
C MET A 24 -14.08 -7.25 9.72
N ARG A 25 -14.58 -6.43 10.65
CA ARG A 25 -13.85 -5.27 11.15
C ARG A 25 -12.62 -5.75 11.94
N PHE A 26 -11.43 -5.30 11.58
CA PHE A 26 -10.22 -5.56 12.35
C PHE A 26 -10.22 -4.69 13.61
N GLU A 27 -10.47 -5.32 14.76
CA GLU A 27 -10.55 -4.62 16.04
C GLU A 27 -9.15 -4.29 16.57
N HIS A 28 -8.84 -2.98 16.60
CA HIS A 28 -7.58 -2.46 17.12
C HIS A 28 -7.79 -1.09 17.75
N GLU A 29 -7.12 -0.80 18.87
CA GLU A 29 -7.25 0.47 19.57
C GLU A 29 -6.94 1.67 18.68
N TRP A 30 -5.89 1.58 17.86
CA TRP A 30 -5.49 2.65 16.93
C TRP A 30 -6.52 2.97 15.86
N LEU A 31 -7.43 2.04 15.56
CA LEU A 31 -8.50 2.21 14.57
C LEU A 31 -9.86 2.49 15.22
N SER A 32 -9.89 2.69 16.55
CA SER A 32 -11.10 3.01 17.29
C SER A 32 -11.47 4.49 17.12
N ASP A 33 -12.77 4.77 17.22
CA ASP A 33 -13.29 6.13 17.15
C ASP A 33 -12.74 7.00 18.29
N GLU A 34 -12.50 6.41 19.47
CA GLU A 34 -11.90 7.09 20.63
C GLU A 34 -10.46 7.53 20.34
N PHE A 35 -9.63 6.63 19.79
CA PHE A 35 -8.24 6.97 19.45
C PHE A 35 -8.17 8.04 18.36
N VAL A 36 -9.06 7.95 17.35
CA VAL A 36 -9.20 8.98 16.30
C VAL A 36 -9.63 10.32 16.88
N ALA A 37 -10.64 10.34 17.75
CA ALA A 37 -11.11 11.55 18.42
C ALA A 37 -10.00 12.21 19.25
N GLU A 38 -9.21 11.43 19.97
CA GLU A 38 -8.05 11.95 20.70
C GLU A 38 -6.97 12.51 19.78
N SER A 39 -6.69 11.87 18.64
CA SER A 39 -5.77 12.44 17.64
C SER A 39 -6.26 13.77 17.08
N LYS A 40 -7.58 13.92 16.88
CA LYS A 40 -8.20 15.18 16.46
C LYS A 40 -7.99 16.28 17.51
N ARG A 41 -8.26 15.99 18.79
CA ARG A 41 -8.01 16.93 19.90
C ARG A 41 -6.54 17.37 19.99
N GLN A 42 -5.60 16.43 19.90
CA GLN A 42 -4.18 16.75 19.98
C GLN A 42 -3.65 17.53 18.77
N ALA A 43 -4.37 17.54 17.65
CA ALA A 43 -3.96 18.20 16.42
C ALA A 43 -4.46 19.65 16.28
N GLU A 44 -5.25 20.16 17.23
CA GLU A 44 -5.80 21.53 17.19
C GLU A 44 -4.71 22.61 17.02
N ASN A 45 -3.50 22.35 17.51
CA ASN A 45 -2.36 23.26 17.43
C ASN A 45 -1.29 22.85 16.39
N GLU A 46 -1.57 21.88 15.52
CA GLU A 46 -0.59 21.39 14.57
C GLU A 46 -0.34 22.39 13.43
N THR A 47 0.92 22.82 13.27
CA THR A 47 1.32 23.83 12.28
C THR A 47 2.23 23.27 11.18
N ALA A 48 2.66 22.01 11.27
CA ALA A 48 3.46 21.33 10.26
C ALA A 48 2.82 21.45 8.87
N LYS A 49 3.67 21.72 7.88
CA LYS A 49 3.28 21.78 6.47
C LYS A 49 3.85 20.62 5.67
N LYS A 50 4.90 19.96 6.18
CA LYS A 50 5.49 18.78 5.57
C LYS A 50 4.83 17.56 6.20
N HIS A 51 4.25 16.73 5.38
CA HIS A 51 3.59 15.51 5.80
C HIS A 51 4.32 14.34 5.14
N HIS A 52 4.81 13.43 5.97
CA HIS A 52 5.61 12.30 5.53
C HIS A 52 4.69 11.16 5.07
N TYR A 53 4.89 10.70 3.83
CA TYR A 53 4.20 9.50 3.34
C TYR A 53 5.02 8.22 3.61
N VAL A 54 6.34 8.34 3.87
CA VAL A 54 7.17 7.28 4.49
C VAL A 54 7.68 7.76 5.85
N PRO A 55 7.61 6.96 6.93
CA PRO A 55 7.95 7.42 8.28
C PRO A 55 9.42 7.79 8.37
N GLN A 56 9.72 8.89 9.06
CA GLN A 56 11.11 9.24 9.33
C GLN A 56 11.81 8.17 10.16
N MET A 57 11.11 7.57 11.15
CA MET A 57 11.66 6.50 11.98
C MET A 57 12.07 5.27 11.17
N TYR A 58 11.37 5.02 10.05
CA TYR A 58 11.67 3.93 9.13
C TYR A 58 12.90 4.28 8.29
N LEU A 59 12.92 5.45 7.65
CA LEU A 59 14.03 5.88 6.79
C LEU A 59 15.37 6.05 7.55
N ARG A 60 15.32 6.36 8.86
CA ARG A 60 16.54 6.37 9.72
C ARG A 60 17.29 5.03 9.72
N ARG A 61 16.62 3.92 9.41
CA ARG A 61 17.25 2.59 9.33
C ARG A 61 18.15 2.42 8.09
N TRP A 62 18.02 3.31 7.10
CA TRP A 62 18.90 3.42 5.93
C TRP A 62 19.90 4.58 6.04
N ALA A 63 19.90 5.32 7.16
CA ALA A 63 20.76 6.48 7.29
C ALA A 63 22.20 6.09 7.67
N VAL A 64 23.17 6.70 7.00
CA VAL A 64 24.60 6.71 7.38
C VAL A 64 24.97 8.15 7.67
N ASN A 65 25.52 8.42 8.86
CA ASN A 65 25.76 9.79 9.35
C ASN A 65 24.50 10.67 9.28
N GLU A 66 23.34 10.12 9.67
CA GLU A 66 22.03 10.78 9.62
C GLU A 66 21.49 11.10 8.21
N MET A 67 22.15 10.61 7.16
CA MET A 67 21.79 10.88 5.76
C MET A 67 21.37 9.61 5.05
N VAL A 68 20.28 9.68 4.28
CA VAL A 68 19.81 8.63 3.36
C VAL A 68 20.05 9.09 1.92
N GLN A 69 20.23 8.14 1.01
CA GLN A 69 20.46 8.39 -0.42
C GLN A 69 19.15 8.20 -1.20
N PRO A 70 18.50 9.27 -1.67
CA PRO A 70 17.34 9.17 -2.57
C PRO A 70 17.82 8.91 -4.00
N VAL A 71 17.11 8.06 -4.73
CA VAL A 71 17.35 7.81 -6.16
C VAL A 71 16.03 7.90 -6.91
N GLN A 72 15.99 8.69 -7.98
CA GLN A 72 14.84 8.83 -8.85
C GLN A 72 14.78 7.64 -9.80
N VAL A 73 13.74 6.82 -9.68
CA VAL A 73 13.67 5.52 -10.36
C VAL A 73 13.58 5.65 -11.89
N ASP A 74 12.81 6.62 -12.38
CA ASP A 74 12.59 6.76 -13.83
C ASP A 74 13.80 7.35 -14.57
N THR A 75 14.66 8.12 -13.89
CA THR A 75 15.86 8.71 -14.50
C THR A 75 17.16 8.00 -14.13
N GLY A 76 17.15 7.22 -13.05
CA GLY A 76 18.36 6.62 -12.47
C GLY A 76 19.25 7.63 -11.72
N ASP A 77 18.79 8.88 -11.54
CA ASP A 77 19.59 9.92 -10.91
C ASP A 77 19.58 9.79 -9.38
N ALA A 78 20.77 9.77 -8.79
CA ALA A 78 20.96 9.86 -7.35
C ALA A 78 20.99 11.34 -6.93
N ASP A 79 20.02 11.74 -6.10
CA ASP A 79 20.03 13.08 -5.47
C ASP A 79 21.18 13.18 -4.45
N PRO A 80 21.62 14.36 -4.02
CA PRO A 80 22.53 14.42 -2.87
C PRO A 80 21.92 13.72 -1.64
N PRO A 81 22.72 13.00 -0.82
CA PRO A 81 22.25 12.46 0.44
C PRO A 81 21.54 13.53 1.27
N GLN A 82 20.45 13.17 1.92
CA GLN A 82 19.59 14.09 2.67
C GLN A 82 19.16 13.46 3.99
N PRO A 83 18.87 14.25 5.04
CA PRO A 83 18.37 13.69 6.29
C PRO A 83 16.93 13.17 6.10
N PRO A 84 16.51 12.10 6.80
CA PRO A 84 15.16 11.52 6.68
C PRO A 84 14.00 12.51 6.76
N LYS A 85 14.15 13.60 7.51
CA LYS A 85 13.12 14.65 7.64
C LYS A 85 12.89 15.48 6.37
N GLU A 86 13.84 15.49 5.43
CA GLU A 86 13.81 16.28 4.19
C GLU A 86 13.40 15.44 2.97
N VAL A 87 13.16 14.14 3.14
CA VAL A 87 12.77 13.23 2.06
C VAL A 87 11.40 12.61 2.34
N ALA A 88 10.82 11.96 1.33
CA ALA A 88 9.56 11.21 1.44
C ALA A 88 8.38 11.98 2.04
N HIS A 89 8.30 13.29 1.75
CA HIS A 89 7.22 14.15 2.22
C HIS A 89 6.60 14.96 1.09
N GLU A 90 5.35 15.37 1.27
CA GLU A 90 4.70 16.36 0.40
C GLU A 90 4.13 17.50 1.26
N LYS A 91 4.19 18.72 0.73
CA LYS A 91 3.62 19.87 1.42
C LYS A 91 2.10 19.76 1.42
N ASN A 92 1.48 19.92 2.58
CA ASN A 92 0.04 19.89 2.75
C ASN A 92 -0.60 18.58 2.27
N PHE A 93 0.13 17.46 2.34
CA PHE A 93 -0.37 16.17 1.85
C PHE A 93 -1.72 15.84 2.53
N TYR A 94 -1.75 15.67 3.84
CA TYR A 94 -3.00 15.46 4.58
C TYR A 94 -3.83 16.73 4.86
N SER A 95 -3.50 17.88 4.30
CA SER A 95 -4.26 19.11 4.59
C SER A 95 -5.58 19.12 3.81
N LEU A 96 -6.68 19.38 4.51
CA LEU A 96 -7.98 19.68 3.92
C LEU A 96 -8.20 21.21 3.93
N PRO A 97 -8.90 21.78 2.92
CA PRO A 97 -9.37 23.15 2.98
C PRO A 97 -10.29 23.33 4.20
N ALA A 98 -10.31 24.54 4.77
CA ALA A 98 -11.23 24.87 5.84
C ALA A 98 -12.67 24.78 5.30
N THR A 99 -13.56 24.10 6.02
CA THR A 99 -15.00 24.16 5.74
C THR A 99 -15.52 25.54 6.14
N ASP A 100 -16.34 26.14 5.27
CA ASP A 100 -16.78 27.53 5.40
C ASP A 100 -17.33 27.88 6.81
N ASN A 101 -16.86 29.04 7.30
CA ASN A 101 -17.32 29.84 8.45
C ASN A 101 -16.64 29.74 9.82
N THR A 102 -15.49 29.09 9.97
CA THR A 102 -14.53 29.46 11.02
C THR A 102 -13.13 29.58 10.41
N MET A 103 -12.33 30.51 10.92
CA MET A 103 -10.90 30.68 10.60
C MET A 103 -10.06 29.50 11.12
N ASP A 104 -10.58 28.28 11.01
CA ASP A 104 -10.02 27.10 11.64
C ASP A 104 -9.10 26.35 10.66
N THR A 105 -7.93 26.08 11.20
CA THR A 105 -6.74 25.43 10.66
C THR A 105 -7.08 24.20 9.79
N PRO A 106 -6.31 23.93 8.71
CA PRO A 106 -6.42 22.67 7.96
C PRO A 106 -6.48 21.47 8.89
N LEU A 107 -7.37 20.52 8.62
CA LEU A 107 -7.47 19.26 9.38
C LEU A 107 -6.17 18.47 9.23
N LYS A 108 -5.26 18.60 10.20
CA LYS A 108 -3.95 17.91 10.24
C LYS A 108 -3.91 16.72 11.20
N TRP A 109 -5.08 16.29 11.66
CA TRP A 109 -5.20 15.23 12.64
C TRP A 109 -4.63 13.89 12.15
N ILE A 110 -4.54 13.68 10.83
CA ILE A 110 -3.93 12.48 10.25
C ILE A 110 -2.44 12.38 10.60
N GLU A 111 -1.67 13.47 10.47
CA GLU A 111 -0.24 13.48 10.84
C GLU A 111 -0.08 13.17 12.34
N LYS A 112 -0.95 13.77 13.16
CA LYS A 112 -0.95 13.52 14.61
C LYS A 112 -1.35 12.08 14.95
N HIS A 113 -2.30 11.52 14.21
CA HIS A 113 -2.73 10.13 14.37
C HIS A 113 -1.63 9.14 13.99
N LEU A 114 -0.99 9.34 12.84
CA LEU A 114 0.10 8.50 12.38
C LEU A 114 1.31 8.58 13.32
N SER A 115 1.72 9.77 13.77
CA SER A 115 2.86 9.91 14.69
C SER A 115 2.67 9.17 16.02
N ARG A 116 1.47 9.20 16.62
CA ARG A 116 1.16 8.43 17.84
C ARG A 116 1.33 6.92 17.65
N ILE A 117 0.99 6.42 16.46
CA ILE A 117 1.14 5.00 16.11
C ILE A 117 2.61 4.68 15.83
N GLU A 118 3.31 5.57 15.10
CA GLU A 118 4.71 5.41 14.71
C GLU A 118 5.65 5.28 15.92
N ASP A 119 5.43 6.04 16.99
CA ASP A 119 6.23 5.96 18.22
C ASP A 119 6.20 4.54 18.81
N THR A 120 5.01 3.93 18.88
CA THR A 120 4.84 2.56 19.37
C THR A 120 5.43 1.55 18.38
N CYS A 121 5.19 1.77 17.08
CA CYS A 121 5.66 0.87 16.03
C CYS A 121 7.18 0.86 15.88
N ALA A 122 7.88 1.96 16.20
CA ALA A 122 9.34 2.00 16.21
C ALA A 122 9.90 0.90 17.12
N HIS A 123 9.34 0.72 18.32
CA HIS A 123 9.73 -0.34 19.25
C HIS A 123 9.34 -1.75 18.77
N ARG A 124 8.21 -1.89 18.08
CA ARG A 124 7.79 -3.17 17.47
C ARG A 124 8.73 -3.57 16.34
N LEU A 125 9.15 -2.63 15.49
CA LEU A 125 10.13 -2.86 14.44
C LEU A 125 11.53 -3.19 15.00
N ASP A 126 11.95 -2.53 16.09
CA ASP A 126 13.19 -2.89 16.80
C ASP A 126 13.14 -4.33 17.34
N SER A 127 11.95 -4.78 17.75
CA SER A 127 11.75 -6.15 18.22
C SER A 127 11.90 -7.17 17.08
N LEU A 128 11.38 -6.85 15.88
CA LEU A 128 11.58 -7.67 14.68
C LEU A 128 13.03 -7.71 14.22
N GLU A 129 13.74 -6.59 14.26
CA GLU A 129 15.17 -6.54 13.94
C GLU A 129 15.99 -7.46 14.87
N LYS A 130 15.66 -7.45 16.17
CA LYS A 130 16.27 -8.33 17.18
C LYS A 130 15.82 -9.79 17.09
N TRP A 131 14.67 -10.08 16.47
CA TRP A 131 14.10 -11.43 16.30
C TRP A 131 15.04 -12.41 15.56
N ARG A 132 16.08 -11.89 14.90
CA ARG A 132 16.98 -12.63 14.00
C ARG A 132 16.18 -13.14 12.79
N ALA A 133 16.50 -14.33 12.28
CA ALA A 133 15.88 -14.92 11.11
C ALA A 133 14.95 -16.07 11.54
N GLY A 134 13.72 -16.10 11.05
CA GLY A 134 12.73 -17.13 11.42
C GLY A 134 11.28 -16.66 11.40
N VAL A 135 10.35 -17.59 11.66
CA VAL A 135 8.91 -17.32 11.77
C VAL A 135 8.63 -16.38 12.95
N VAL A 136 7.75 -15.41 12.75
CA VAL A 136 7.22 -14.51 13.77
C VAL A 136 5.89 -15.07 14.25
N SER A 137 5.84 -15.49 15.51
CA SER A 137 4.67 -16.12 16.14
C SER A 137 4.01 -15.25 17.22
N ASP A 138 4.61 -14.10 17.55
CA ASP A 138 4.04 -13.12 18.48
C ASP A 138 2.81 -12.46 17.85
N ASP A 139 1.62 -12.83 18.33
CA ASP A 139 0.35 -12.41 17.75
C ASP A 139 0.06 -10.93 18.01
N ASP A 140 0.38 -10.40 19.20
CA ASP A 140 0.19 -8.99 19.54
C ASP A 140 1.10 -8.12 18.66
N LEU A 141 2.37 -8.53 18.48
CA LEU A 141 3.29 -7.87 17.56
C LEU A 141 2.75 -7.87 16.12
N LYS A 142 2.23 -9.01 15.64
CA LYS A 142 1.63 -9.12 14.31
C LYS A 142 0.39 -8.24 14.19
N LYS A 143 -0.43 -8.16 15.23
CA LYS A 143 -1.67 -7.37 15.25
C LYS A 143 -1.38 -5.88 15.12
N ASP A 144 -0.46 -5.37 15.95
CA ASP A 144 0.04 -4.00 15.91
C ASP A 144 0.63 -3.67 14.53
N LEU A 145 1.57 -4.51 14.06
CA LEU A 145 2.25 -4.27 12.80
C LEU A 145 1.34 -4.43 11.57
N ALA A 146 0.31 -5.27 11.63
CA ALA A 146 -0.66 -5.37 10.53
C ALA A 146 -1.42 -4.06 10.31
N VAL A 147 -1.81 -3.37 11.40
CA VAL A 147 -2.41 -2.03 11.31
C VAL A 147 -1.41 -1.02 10.79
N PHE A 148 -0.20 -0.99 11.34
CA PHE A 148 0.84 -0.07 10.91
C PHE A 148 1.20 -0.23 9.43
N LEU A 149 1.44 -1.46 8.98
CA LEU A 149 1.75 -1.75 7.58
C LEU A 149 0.55 -1.47 6.67
N GLY A 150 -0.68 -1.68 7.13
CA GLY A 150 -1.86 -1.25 6.41
C GLY A 150 -1.93 0.26 6.24
N LEU A 151 -1.60 1.03 7.27
CA LEU A 151 -1.48 2.48 7.18
C LEU A 151 -0.35 2.88 6.23
N GLN A 152 0.77 2.15 6.21
CA GLN A 152 1.85 2.37 5.23
C GLN A 152 1.35 2.19 3.80
N ILE A 153 0.62 1.11 3.50
CA ILE A 153 0.04 0.86 2.17
C ILE A 153 -0.89 2.01 1.75
N THR A 154 -1.73 2.47 2.68
CA THR A 154 -2.85 3.36 2.34
C THR A 154 -2.45 4.83 2.29
N ARG A 155 -1.38 5.22 2.98
CA ARG A 155 -0.92 6.62 3.05
C ARG A 155 0.04 7.05 1.94
N THR A 156 0.44 6.15 1.04
CA THR A 156 1.39 6.49 -0.04
C THR A 156 0.75 7.41 -1.07
N VAL A 157 1.60 8.13 -1.82
CA VAL A 157 1.16 8.97 -2.94
C VAL A 157 0.43 8.13 -4.00
N SER A 158 0.93 6.92 -4.28
CA SER A 158 0.31 5.99 -5.23
C SER A 158 -1.11 5.63 -4.80
N ASN A 159 -1.30 5.27 -3.53
CA ASN A 159 -2.59 4.86 -3.01
C ASN A 159 -3.57 6.02 -2.94
N ARG A 160 -3.10 7.21 -2.55
CA ARG A 160 -3.94 8.39 -2.53
C ARG A 160 -4.49 8.74 -3.92
N LYS A 161 -3.65 8.66 -4.96
CA LYS A 161 -4.09 8.86 -6.34
C LYS A 161 -5.15 7.84 -6.75
N ARG A 162 -4.97 6.55 -6.41
CA ARG A 162 -5.97 5.49 -6.67
C ARG A 162 -7.28 5.75 -5.93
N THR A 163 -7.20 6.15 -4.66
CA THR A 163 -8.38 6.46 -3.84
C THR A 163 -9.13 7.66 -4.41
N LEU A 164 -8.43 8.70 -4.85
CA LEU A 164 -9.06 9.86 -5.50
C LEU A 164 -9.74 9.49 -6.81
N VAL A 165 -9.21 8.53 -7.58
CA VAL A 165 -9.92 8.00 -8.77
C VAL A 165 -11.26 7.39 -8.36
N LEU A 166 -11.30 6.56 -7.31
CA LEU A 166 -12.54 5.98 -6.80
C LEU A 166 -13.51 7.06 -6.30
N VAL A 167 -13.02 8.02 -5.53
CA VAL A 167 -13.82 9.11 -4.95
C VAL A 167 -14.33 10.08 -6.01
N ASN A 168 -13.55 10.38 -7.04
CA ASN A 168 -13.99 11.24 -8.16
C ASN A 168 -14.72 10.43 -9.25
N GLY A 169 -14.78 9.11 -9.09
CA GLY A 169 -15.35 8.22 -10.09
C GLY A 169 -16.82 8.53 -10.41
N PRO A 170 -17.30 8.12 -11.59
CA PRO A 170 -18.65 8.43 -12.04
C PRO A 170 -19.74 7.86 -11.13
N ASP A 171 -20.82 8.60 -10.93
CA ASP A 171 -21.93 8.18 -10.07
C ASP A 171 -22.55 6.86 -10.52
N ALA A 172 -22.70 6.66 -11.83
CA ALA A 172 -23.21 5.41 -12.38
C ALA A 172 -22.33 4.21 -12.00
N ALA A 173 -21.00 4.37 -12.04
CA ALA A 173 -20.05 3.33 -11.66
C ALA A 173 -20.12 3.02 -10.15
N LYS A 174 -20.13 4.06 -9.30
CA LYS A 174 -20.24 3.89 -7.85
C LYS A 174 -21.56 3.23 -7.43
N ARG A 175 -22.68 3.64 -8.02
CA ARG A 175 -23.99 3.01 -7.77
C ARG A 175 -23.99 1.54 -8.17
N GLU A 176 -23.40 1.22 -9.33
CA GLU A 176 -23.26 -0.16 -9.77
C GLU A 176 -22.35 -0.97 -8.83
N PHE A 177 -21.26 -0.39 -8.32
CA PHE A 177 -20.40 -1.03 -7.31
C PHE A 177 -21.17 -1.37 -6.02
N LEU A 178 -21.91 -0.40 -5.47
CA LEU A 178 -22.70 -0.60 -4.26
C LEU A 178 -23.80 -1.65 -4.48
N LYS A 179 -24.44 -1.64 -5.65
CA LYS A 179 -25.41 -2.67 -6.05
C LYS A 179 -24.79 -4.06 -6.14
N GLN A 180 -23.60 -4.20 -6.76
CA GLN A 180 -22.88 -5.48 -6.84
C GLN A 180 -22.40 -5.96 -5.46
N SER A 181 -22.20 -5.02 -4.53
CA SER A 181 -21.89 -5.32 -3.13
C SER A 181 -23.11 -5.76 -2.32
N GLY A 182 -24.31 -5.81 -2.91
CA GLY A 182 -25.53 -6.32 -2.27
C GLY A 182 -26.42 -5.25 -1.64
N LEU A 183 -26.09 -3.96 -1.76
CA LEU A 183 -26.91 -2.89 -1.18
C LEU A 183 -28.21 -2.70 -1.95
N GLY A 184 -29.30 -2.50 -1.21
CA GLY A 184 -30.60 -2.10 -1.76
C GLY A 184 -30.63 -0.63 -2.22
N PRO A 185 -31.60 -0.24 -3.07
CA PRO A 185 -31.65 1.11 -3.64
C PRO A 185 -31.63 2.26 -2.61
N GLU A 186 -32.35 2.13 -1.50
CA GLU A 186 -32.40 3.16 -0.45
C GLU A 186 -31.03 3.36 0.24
N ALA A 187 -30.36 2.25 0.57
CA ALA A 187 -29.01 2.28 1.16
C ALA A 187 -27.96 2.85 0.19
N ILE A 188 -28.15 2.61 -1.12
CA ILE A 188 -27.31 3.22 -2.15
C ILE A 188 -27.51 4.74 -2.17
N GLU A 189 -28.75 5.24 -2.17
CA GLU A 189 -28.99 6.70 -2.11
C GLU A 189 -28.44 7.32 -0.83
N GLU A 190 -28.64 6.66 0.31
CA GLU A 190 -28.09 7.12 1.59
C GLU A 190 -26.55 7.20 1.52
N SER A 191 -25.88 6.15 1.03
CA SER A 191 -24.42 6.14 0.88
C SER A 191 -23.94 7.22 -0.08
N MET A 192 -24.68 7.47 -1.16
CA MET A 192 -24.34 8.48 -2.17
C MET A 192 -24.58 9.91 -1.65
N SER A 193 -25.51 10.11 -0.71
CA SER A 193 -25.81 11.40 -0.08
C SER A 193 -24.81 11.80 1.02
N LYS A 194 -24.12 10.83 1.62
CA LYS A 194 -23.11 11.03 2.69
C LYS A 194 -21.72 11.41 2.17
N ARG A 195 -21.61 11.80 0.90
CA ARG A 195 -20.33 12.20 0.31
C ARG A 195 -19.79 13.46 0.97
N GLN A 196 -18.47 13.54 1.03
CA GLN A 196 -17.81 14.76 1.47
C GLN A 196 -17.80 15.78 0.32
N ASP A 197 -17.95 17.06 0.63
CA ASP A 197 -17.85 18.12 -0.38
C ASP A 197 -16.44 18.17 -1.03
N ASP A 198 -15.39 17.85 -0.25
CA ASP A 198 -14.03 17.70 -0.75
C ASP A 198 -13.66 16.21 -0.92
N PRO A 199 -13.38 15.74 -2.15
CA PRO A 199 -12.86 14.39 -2.42
C PRO A 199 -11.63 13.99 -1.60
N LYS A 200 -10.78 14.96 -1.22
CA LYS A 200 -9.61 14.69 -0.37
C LYS A 200 -10.02 14.25 1.03
N HIS A 201 -11.12 14.78 1.57
CA HIS A 201 -11.62 14.40 2.88
C HIS A 201 -12.08 12.94 2.84
N GLU A 202 -12.89 12.59 1.86
CA GLU A 202 -13.35 11.21 1.67
C GLU A 202 -12.18 10.24 1.44
N ALA A 203 -11.16 10.63 0.67
CA ALA A 203 -9.97 9.82 0.47
C ALA A 203 -9.18 9.56 1.77
N LEU A 204 -9.11 10.53 2.69
CA LEU A 204 -8.46 10.34 3.99
C LEU A 204 -9.28 9.45 4.93
N ASP A 205 -10.60 9.56 4.90
CA ASP A 205 -11.48 8.67 5.65
C ASP A 205 -11.36 7.22 5.15
N LEU A 206 -11.32 7.05 3.82
CA LEU A 206 -11.12 5.75 3.18
C LEU A 206 -9.76 5.13 3.54
N MET A 207 -8.72 5.94 3.76
CA MET A 207 -7.41 5.44 4.20
C MET A 207 -7.53 4.62 5.49
N ILE A 208 -8.18 5.16 6.52
CA ILE A 208 -8.34 4.46 7.81
C ILE A 208 -9.32 3.29 7.68
N LYS A 209 -10.43 3.48 6.95
CA LYS A 209 -11.45 2.43 6.75
C LYS A 209 -10.92 1.24 5.97
N ASP A 210 -10.06 1.44 4.97
CA ASP A 210 -9.44 0.35 4.22
C ASP A 210 -8.54 -0.51 5.10
N VAL A 211 -7.75 0.11 5.98
CA VAL A 211 -6.96 -0.62 6.99
C VAL A 211 -7.86 -1.43 7.91
N GLN A 212 -8.92 -0.81 8.42
CA GLN A 212 -9.84 -1.42 9.35
C GLN A 212 -10.64 -2.59 8.76
N ASN A 213 -11.08 -2.50 7.50
CA ASN A 213 -12.01 -3.46 6.93
C ASN A 213 -11.35 -4.52 6.05
N VAL A 214 -10.15 -4.25 5.52
CA VAL A 214 -9.53 -5.12 4.51
C VAL A 214 -8.07 -5.37 4.82
N THR A 215 -7.28 -4.31 4.88
CA THR A 215 -5.82 -4.43 4.76
C THR A 215 -5.18 -5.03 6.02
N ALA A 216 -5.58 -4.62 7.23
CA ALA A 216 -4.99 -5.15 8.46
C ALA A 216 -5.29 -6.64 8.64
N LEU A 217 -6.54 -7.07 8.45
CA LEU A 217 -6.90 -8.48 8.55
C LEU A 217 -6.15 -9.33 7.51
N GLY A 218 -6.11 -8.85 6.25
CA GLY A 218 -5.41 -9.54 5.16
C GLY A 218 -3.90 -9.71 5.40
N LEU A 219 -3.27 -8.78 6.12
CA LEU A 219 -1.86 -8.89 6.55
C LEU A 219 -1.70 -9.79 7.77
N HIS A 220 -2.56 -9.65 8.78
CA HIS A 220 -2.48 -10.37 10.05
C HIS A 220 -2.61 -11.90 9.87
N LEU A 221 -3.50 -12.34 8.98
CA LEU A 221 -3.75 -13.77 8.71
C LEU A 221 -2.59 -14.48 7.99
N ARG A 222 -1.56 -13.76 7.55
CA ARG A 222 -0.42 -14.32 6.82
C ARG A 222 0.53 -15.10 7.75
N GLU A 223 1.33 -15.97 7.16
CA GLU A 223 2.51 -16.53 7.82
C GLU A 223 3.65 -15.53 7.72
N TRP A 224 4.18 -15.09 8.85
CA TRP A 224 5.20 -14.03 8.91
C TRP A 224 6.56 -14.64 9.21
N ALA A 225 7.61 -14.19 8.52
CA ALA A 225 8.98 -14.49 8.89
C ALA A 225 9.93 -13.33 8.58
N VAL A 226 10.95 -13.19 9.42
CA VAL A 226 12.08 -12.30 9.13
C VAL A 226 13.15 -13.11 8.43
N TYR A 227 13.61 -12.60 7.28
CA TYR A 227 14.77 -13.11 6.57
C TYR A 227 15.94 -12.16 6.75
N ARG A 228 17.14 -12.72 6.84
CA ARG A 228 18.39 -11.98 6.67
C ARG A 228 18.83 -12.03 5.22
N THR A 229 19.53 -11.01 4.77
CA THR A 229 20.10 -10.93 3.42
C THR A 229 21.62 -10.95 3.48
N ASP A 230 22.24 -11.55 2.46
CA ASP A 230 23.70 -11.51 2.27
C ASP A 230 24.18 -10.18 1.67
N ALA A 231 23.25 -9.40 1.12
CA ALA A 231 23.49 -8.11 0.50
C ALA A 231 22.57 -7.02 1.07
N PRO A 232 22.94 -5.74 0.94
CA PRO A 232 22.06 -4.64 1.34
C PRO A 232 20.76 -4.59 0.52
N LEU A 233 19.67 -4.23 1.20
CA LEU A 233 18.35 -3.96 0.63
C LEU A 233 18.13 -2.46 0.45
N VAL A 234 17.43 -2.11 -0.63
CA VAL A 234 16.83 -0.78 -0.82
C VAL A 234 15.40 -0.74 -0.25
N THR A 235 14.87 0.45 -0.02
CA THR A 235 13.43 0.68 0.19
C THR A 235 12.92 1.77 -0.76
N CYS A 236 11.64 2.14 -0.69
CA CYS A 236 11.04 3.14 -1.58
C CYS A 236 9.90 3.92 -0.92
N ASP A 237 9.32 4.82 -1.70
CA ASP A 237 8.15 5.63 -1.35
C ASP A 237 6.84 4.83 -1.22
N ASP A 238 6.85 3.53 -1.53
CA ASP A 238 5.78 2.57 -1.28
C ASP A 238 6.33 1.31 -0.58
N PRO A 239 6.68 1.38 0.71
CA PRO A 239 7.60 0.42 1.34
C PRO A 239 7.02 -0.98 1.59
N VAL A 240 5.71 -1.17 1.41
CA VAL A 240 5.05 -2.48 1.57
C VAL A 240 4.77 -3.06 0.19
N ILE A 241 5.63 -3.97 -0.26
CA ILE A 241 5.57 -4.51 -1.63
C ILE A 241 4.62 -5.69 -1.69
N LEU A 242 3.61 -5.63 -2.55
CA LEU A 242 2.60 -6.66 -2.70
C LEU A 242 2.80 -7.44 -4.01
N LEU A 243 3.31 -8.66 -3.90
CA LEU A 243 3.60 -9.53 -5.04
C LEU A 243 2.45 -10.50 -5.29
N ALA A 244 1.79 -10.39 -6.44
CA ALA A 244 0.65 -11.23 -6.78
C ALA A 244 1.00 -12.73 -6.75
N GLY A 245 2.18 -13.10 -7.28
CA GLY A 245 2.68 -14.48 -7.33
C GLY A 245 1.84 -15.42 -8.21
N PRO A 246 2.35 -16.64 -8.50
CA PRO A 246 1.59 -17.65 -9.23
C PRO A 246 0.26 -17.99 -8.56
N PRO A 247 -0.80 -18.33 -9.33
CA PRO A 247 -0.83 -18.47 -10.79
C PRO A 247 -1.03 -17.14 -11.54
N ASN A 248 -0.97 -15.99 -10.85
CA ASN A 248 -1.09 -14.71 -11.52
C ASN A 248 0.15 -14.41 -12.37
N THR A 249 -0.10 -13.74 -13.48
CA THR A 249 0.90 -13.15 -14.37
C THR A 249 1.47 -11.85 -13.79
N ARG A 250 2.58 -11.39 -14.36
CA ARG A 250 3.32 -10.20 -13.90
C ARG A 250 2.62 -8.88 -14.21
N ASP A 251 1.59 -8.89 -15.06
CA ASP A 251 0.72 -7.75 -15.39
C ASP A 251 -0.25 -7.38 -14.26
N ARG A 252 -0.37 -8.22 -13.22
CA ARG A 252 -1.24 -7.97 -12.08
C ARG A 252 -0.42 -7.59 -10.86
N ALA A 253 -0.72 -6.42 -10.31
CA ALA A 253 -0.23 -6.06 -8.99
C ALA A 253 -0.95 -6.86 -7.89
N GLY A 254 -0.27 -7.04 -6.77
CA GLY A 254 -0.88 -7.61 -5.57
C GLY A 254 -1.75 -6.60 -4.83
N VAL A 255 -2.72 -7.11 -4.08
CA VAL A 255 -3.44 -6.38 -3.01
C VAL A 255 -3.26 -7.14 -1.70
N ALA A 256 -3.36 -6.47 -0.55
CA ALA A 256 -3.05 -7.06 0.74
C ALA A 256 -3.82 -8.35 1.05
N GLY A 257 -5.05 -8.51 0.55
CA GLY A 257 -5.84 -9.74 0.73
C GLY A 257 -5.53 -10.88 -0.25
N ASN A 258 -4.88 -10.60 -1.40
CA ASN A 258 -4.74 -11.61 -2.47
C ASN A 258 -3.33 -11.80 -3.00
N SER A 259 -2.36 -10.94 -2.65
CA SER A 259 -0.96 -11.14 -3.01
C SER A 259 -0.42 -12.44 -2.39
N ALA A 260 0.33 -13.23 -3.14
CA ALA A 260 1.03 -14.40 -2.60
C ALA A 260 2.01 -13.99 -1.50
N VAL A 261 2.72 -12.88 -1.71
CA VAL A 261 3.74 -12.38 -0.77
C VAL A 261 3.52 -10.89 -0.53
N ALA A 262 3.60 -10.47 0.72
CA ALA A 262 3.82 -9.08 1.09
C ALA A 262 5.23 -8.95 1.70
N LEU A 263 6.01 -7.99 1.21
CA LEU A 263 7.37 -7.72 1.67
C LEU A 263 7.43 -6.36 2.36
N TYR A 264 8.25 -6.27 3.39
CA TYR A 264 8.58 -5.00 4.03
C TYR A 264 10.05 -5.05 4.45
N PRO A 265 10.97 -4.39 3.71
CA PRO A 265 12.36 -4.25 4.15
C PRO A 265 12.37 -3.66 5.56
N LEU A 266 13.00 -4.33 6.53
CA LEU A 266 13.04 -3.83 7.91
C LEU A 266 14.21 -2.87 8.10
N ASN A 267 15.34 -3.18 7.48
CA ASN A 267 16.57 -2.40 7.43
C ASN A 267 17.39 -2.93 6.23
N PRO A 268 18.61 -2.42 5.97
CA PRO A 268 19.41 -2.88 4.84
C PRO A 268 19.74 -4.38 4.84
N ASN A 269 19.64 -5.12 5.95
CA ASN A 269 20.07 -6.53 6.01
C ASN A 269 18.96 -7.51 6.41
N GLN A 270 17.72 -7.02 6.54
CA GLN A 270 16.58 -7.82 6.96
C GLN A 270 15.31 -7.41 6.22
N VAL A 271 14.49 -8.39 5.88
CA VAL A 271 13.17 -8.19 5.26
C VAL A 271 12.13 -9.01 6.01
N LEU A 272 11.00 -8.38 6.32
CA LEU A 272 9.80 -9.08 6.77
C LEU A 272 9.06 -9.61 5.54
N VAL A 273 8.77 -10.91 5.55
CA VAL A 273 8.05 -11.61 4.49
C VAL A 273 6.77 -12.17 5.07
N MET A 274 5.64 -11.88 4.43
CA MET A 274 4.31 -12.30 4.86
C MET A 274 3.63 -13.10 3.74
N LEU A 275 3.60 -14.42 3.89
CA LEU A 275 3.04 -15.34 2.90
C LEU A 275 1.52 -15.49 3.09
N LYS A 276 0.79 -15.50 1.98
CA LYS A 276 -0.67 -15.72 1.96
C LYS A 276 -1.02 -17.04 2.67
N PRO A 277 -2.16 -17.12 3.39
CA PRO A 277 -2.65 -18.39 3.94
C PRO A 277 -2.58 -19.55 2.93
N GLY A 278 -1.97 -20.65 3.33
CA GLY A 278 -1.74 -21.84 2.50
C GLY A 278 -0.37 -21.91 1.82
N LEU A 279 0.40 -20.81 1.82
CA LEU A 279 1.82 -20.82 1.50
C LEU A 279 2.64 -20.91 2.80
N HIS A 280 3.85 -21.48 2.69
CA HIS A 280 4.71 -21.73 3.84
C HIS A 280 6.15 -21.33 3.56
N HIS A 281 6.85 -20.84 4.59
CA HIS A 281 8.27 -20.54 4.48
C HIS A 281 9.08 -21.83 4.29
N ARG A 282 9.97 -21.84 3.31
CA ARG A 282 10.82 -23.00 2.96
C ARG A 282 12.29 -22.62 2.96
N GLY A 283 13.13 -23.61 3.29
CA GLY A 283 14.57 -23.46 3.30
C GLY A 283 15.07 -22.64 4.50
N ARG A 284 16.23 -22.02 4.33
CA ARG A 284 16.84 -21.17 5.37
C ARG A 284 16.20 -19.79 5.34
N TYR A 285 16.14 -19.14 6.50
CA TYR A 285 15.76 -17.73 6.64
C TYR A 285 16.92 -16.76 6.31
N GLN A 286 17.80 -17.17 5.39
CA GLN A 286 18.89 -16.39 4.84
C GLN A 286 18.67 -16.34 3.33
N LEU A 287 18.65 -15.13 2.78
CA LEU A 287 18.59 -14.88 1.34
C LEU A 287 20.00 -14.66 0.84
N ASP A 288 20.35 -15.40 -0.22
CA ASP A 288 21.61 -15.18 -0.91
C ASP A 288 21.59 -13.86 -1.71
N GLN A 289 22.72 -13.55 -2.35
CA GLN A 289 22.84 -12.35 -3.19
C GLN A 289 21.78 -12.31 -4.30
N THR A 290 21.54 -13.41 -5.02
CA THR A 290 20.60 -13.45 -6.14
C THR A 290 19.15 -13.27 -5.66
N GLU A 291 18.78 -13.92 -4.56
CA GLU A 291 17.49 -13.74 -3.92
C GLU A 291 17.31 -12.28 -3.45
N THR A 292 18.34 -11.68 -2.87
CA THR A 292 18.31 -10.28 -2.43
C THR A 292 18.19 -9.30 -3.61
N ASP A 293 18.95 -9.52 -4.69
CA ASP A 293 18.88 -8.70 -5.91
C ASP A 293 17.50 -8.77 -6.55
N SER A 294 16.87 -9.96 -6.55
CA SER A 294 15.49 -10.12 -7.05
C SER A 294 14.48 -9.33 -6.22
N ILE A 295 14.69 -9.21 -4.90
CA ILE A 295 13.85 -8.36 -4.03
C ILE A 295 14.09 -6.89 -4.31
N ASN A 296 15.36 -6.45 -4.40
CA ASN A 296 15.69 -5.07 -4.73
C ASN A 296 15.07 -4.65 -6.07
N THR A 297 15.06 -5.55 -7.06
CA THR A 297 14.37 -5.34 -8.34
C THR A 297 12.88 -5.04 -8.16
N GLU A 298 12.19 -5.78 -7.29
CA GLU A 298 10.78 -5.51 -7.01
C GLU A 298 10.56 -4.21 -6.22
N VAL A 299 11.46 -3.89 -5.28
CA VAL A 299 11.35 -2.65 -4.50
C VAL A 299 11.50 -1.43 -5.41
N VAL A 300 12.48 -1.44 -6.32
CA VAL A 300 12.67 -0.39 -7.33
C VAL A 300 11.46 -0.35 -8.26
N ALA A 301 10.96 -1.50 -8.70
CA ALA A 301 9.80 -1.55 -9.59
C ALA A 301 8.49 -1.08 -8.93
N ALA A 302 8.35 -1.27 -7.62
CA ALA A 302 7.17 -0.83 -6.87
C ALA A 302 7.21 0.67 -6.53
N ALA A 303 8.39 1.28 -6.53
CA ALA A 303 8.55 2.70 -6.25
C ALA A 303 7.73 3.56 -7.22
N THR A 304 6.98 4.50 -6.64
CA THR A 304 6.21 5.48 -7.40
C THR A 304 7.15 6.45 -8.11
N LYS A 305 8.15 6.96 -7.39
CA LYS A 305 9.14 7.91 -7.91
C LYS A 305 10.53 7.66 -7.35
N THR A 306 10.64 7.39 -6.06
CA THR A 306 11.92 7.47 -5.36
C THR A 306 12.19 6.22 -4.53
N THR A 307 13.40 5.69 -4.67
CA THR A 307 13.96 4.68 -3.76
C THR A 307 14.89 5.33 -2.74
N PHE A 308 15.11 4.65 -1.62
CA PHE A 308 15.98 5.09 -0.54
C PHE A 308 16.94 3.97 -0.19
N GLU A 309 18.23 4.29 -0.12
CA GLU A 309 19.31 3.37 0.22
C GLU A 309 20.35 4.07 1.12
N ARG A 310 21.35 3.33 1.61
CA ARG A 310 22.45 3.98 2.32
C ARG A 310 23.33 4.75 1.33
N PRO A 311 23.86 5.92 1.70
CA PRO A 311 24.85 6.61 0.88
C PRO A 311 26.03 5.71 0.50
N GLY A 312 26.28 5.58 -0.81
CA GLY A 312 27.36 4.78 -1.38
C GLY A 312 27.02 3.32 -1.71
N ASP A 313 25.81 2.83 -1.38
CA ASP A 313 25.41 1.47 -1.78
C ASP A 313 25.21 1.36 -3.30
N GLU A 314 24.67 2.41 -3.96
CA GLU A 314 24.49 2.51 -5.41
C GLU A 314 23.74 1.29 -5.99
N ILE A 315 22.70 0.81 -5.31
CA ILE A 315 21.96 -0.39 -5.73
C ILE A 315 20.88 0.03 -6.72
N ALA A 316 20.05 1.01 -6.34
CA ALA A 316 18.91 1.44 -7.14
C ALA A 316 19.33 1.97 -8.52
N ILE A 317 20.43 2.70 -8.63
CA ILE A 317 20.93 3.23 -9.91
C ILE A 317 21.37 2.13 -10.89
N LYS A 318 21.62 0.90 -10.40
CA LYS A 318 22.04 -0.25 -11.20
C LYS A 318 20.86 -1.13 -11.64
N ILE A 319 19.65 -0.81 -11.20
CA ILE A 319 18.44 -1.58 -11.48
C ILE A 319 17.59 -0.79 -12.46
N GLU A 320 17.50 -1.28 -13.69
CA GLU A 320 16.61 -0.74 -14.71
C GLU A 320 15.21 -1.35 -14.56
N VAL A 321 14.19 -0.50 -14.49
CA VAL A 321 12.78 -0.92 -14.50
C VAL A 321 12.02 -0.19 -15.61
N PRO A 322 10.98 -0.80 -16.19
CA PRO A 322 10.14 -0.13 -17.18
C PRO A 322 9.48 1.12 -16.62
N PRO A 323 9.18 2.15 -17.43
CA PRO A 323 8.40 3.29 -16.96
C PRO A 323 6.99 2.84 -16.51
N TRP A 324 6.34 3.64 -15.67
CA TRP A 324 4.92 3.40 -15.36
C TRP A 324 4.08 3.50 -16.64
N PRO A 325 3.14 2.57 -16.89
CA PRO A 325 2.21 2.69 -18.01
C PRO A 325 1.38 3.97 -17.87
N GLU A 326 1.21 4.68 -18.99
CA GLU A 326 0.46 5.93 -19.06
C GLU A 326 -0.98 5.75 -18.54
N ARG A 327 -1.53 6.81 -17.96
CA ARG A 327 -2.94 6.87 -17.57
C ARG A 327 -3.73 7.50 -18.69
N GLN A 328 -4.66 6.75 -19.25
CA GLN A 328 -5.75 7.37 -19.98
C GLN A 328 -6.78 7.84 -18.96
N GLU A 329 -6.82 9.14 -18.72
CA GLU A 329 -7.91 9.74 -17.96
C GLU A 329 -9.20 9.61 -18.77
N LEU A 330 -10.24 9.05 -18.17
CA LEU A 330 -11.56 9.01 -18.80
C LEU A 330 -12.19 10.38 -18.62
N ASP A 331 -12.48 11.07 -19.71
CA ASP A 331 -13.29 12.27 -19.64
C ASP A 331 -14.76 11.94 -19.34
N ASP A 332 -15.46 12.91 -18.75
CA ASP A 332 -16.85 12.77 -18.34
C ASP A 332 -17.78 12.43 -19.52
N GLU A 333 -17.44 12.89 -20.72
CA GLU A 333 -18.22 12.64 -21.93
C GLU A 333 -18.13 11.17 -22.36
N THR A 334 -16.93 10.59 -22.31
CA THR A 334 -16.68 9.18 -22.60
C THR A 334 -17.38 8.30 -21.58
N VAL A 335 -17.25 8.63 -20.30
CA VAL A 335 -17.94 7.95 -19.20
C VAL A 335 -19.46 7.97 -19.39
N ALA A 336 -20.04 9.12 -19.76
CA ALA A 336 -21.48 9.27 -19.92
C ALA A 336 -22.07 8.38 -21.04
N ARG A 337 -21.23 7.94 -21.97
CA ARG A 337 -21.59 7.02 -23.06
C ARG A 337 -21.44 5.54 -22.68
N LEU A 338 -20.78 5.23 -21.57
CA LEU A 338 -20.60 3.86 -21.10
C LEU A 338 -21.85 3.36 -20.35
N SER A 339 -22.12 2.05 -20.46
CA SER A 339 -23.06 1.40 -19.54
C SER A 339 -22.53 1.46 -18.10
N PRO A 340 -23.38 1.42 -17.05
CA PRO A 340 -22.92 1.41 -15.66
C PRO A 340 -21.88 0.31 -15.36
N GLN A 341 -22.04 -0.87 -15.96
CA GLN A 341 -21.09 -1.99 -15.81
C GLN A 341 -19.74 -1.69 -16.48
N ALA A 342 -19.76 -1.11 -17.69
CA ALA A 342 -18.53 -0.71 -18.38
C ALA A 342 -17.83 0.41 -17.62
N ALA A 343 -18.56 1.43 -17.17
CA ALA A 343 -18.03 2.52 -16.35
C ALA A 343 -17.40 1.99 -15.05
N LEU A 344 -18.05 1.03 -14.37
CA LEU A 344 -17.49 0.39 -13.19
C LEU A 344 -16.20 -0.37 -13.51
N LYS A 345 -16.18 -1.15 -14.60
CA LYS A 345 -14.99 -1.90 -15.01
C LYS A 345 -13.80 -0.96 -15.26
N GLU A 346 -14.03 0.13 -15.99
CA GLU A 346 -12.99 1.11 -16.28
C GLU A 346 -12.52 1.82 -15.00
N LEU A 347 -13.44 2.24 -14.13
CA LEU A 347 -13.12 2.84 -12.83
C LEU A 347 -12.25 1.91 -11.97
N LEU A 348 -12.63 0.64 -11.84
CA LEU A 348 -11.87 -0.34 -11.07
C LEU A 348 -10.51 -0.65 -11.71
N THR A 349 -10.42 -0.62 -13.04
CA THR A 349 -9.15 -0.81 -13.76
C THR A 349 -8.19 0.34 -13.47
N ASP A 350 -8.67 1.59 -13.53
CA ASP A 350 -7.81 2.75 -13.25
C ASP A 350 -7.43 2.88 -11.77
N ALA A 351 -8.34 2.48 -10.88
CA ALA A 351 -8.10 2.43 -9.44
C ALA A 351 -7.26 1.24 -8.98
N ALA A 352 -7.07 0.21 -9.82
CA ALA A 352 -6.29 -0.96 -9.45
C ALA A 352 -4.84 -0.59 -9.17
N PRO A 353 -4.17 -1.24 -8.19
CA PRO A 353 -2.73 -1.17 -8.09
C PRO A 353 -2.09 -1.61 -9.41
N ARG A 354 -1.04 -0.91 -9.81
CA ARG A 354 -0.34 -1.14 -11.07
C ARG A 354 1.01 -1.78 -10.81
N THR A 355 1.58 -2.33 -11.86
CA THR A 355 2.94 -2.83 -11.88
C THR A 355 3.64 -2.35 -13.14
N ARG A 356 4.95 -2.11 -13.07
CA ARG A 356 5.78 -1.77 -14.23
C ARG A 356 5.95 -2.95 -15.20
N TRP A 357 5.56 -4.15 -14.77
CA TRP A 357 5.72 -5.38 -15.55
C TRP A 357 4.53 -5.70 -16.49
N VAL A 358 3.58 -4.76 -16.66
CA VAL A 358 2.40 -4.91 -17.53
C VAL A 358 2.81 -5.07 -18.99
N ASP A 359 2.21 -6.05 -19.67
CA ASP A 359 2.40 -6.35 -21.11
C ASP A 359 3.85 -6.64 -21.54
N LEU A 360 4.74 -6.94 -20.60
CA LEU A 360 6.12 -7.28 -20.90
C LEU A 360 6.32 -8.79 -21.00
N HIS A 361 6.63 -9.25 -22.21
CA HIS A 361 7.03 -10.64 -22.46
C HIS A 361 8.32 -11.04 -21.71
N SER A 362 9.12 -10.06 -21.29
CA SER A 362 10.41 -10.24 -20.61
C SER A 362 10.39 -9.83 -19.14
N ALA A 363 9.23 -9.83 -18.47
CA ALA A 363 9.18 -9.58 -17.03
C ALA A 363 10.04 -10.61 -16.28
N PRO A 364 10.80 -10.20 -15.23
CA PRO A 364 11.63 -11.12 -14.47
C PRO A 364 10.76 -12.18 -13.77
N PRO A 365 11.34 -13.34 -13.41
CA PRO A 365 10.65 -14.32 -12.59
C PRO A 365 10.29 -13.73 -11.22
N TRP A 366 9.28 -14.30 -10.56
CA TRP A 366 8.93 -13.93 -9.19
C TRP A 366 10.14 -14.09 -8.24
N PRO A 367 10.38 -13.14 -7.32
CA PRO A 367 11.57 -13.16 -6.47
C PRO A 367 11.48 -14.30 -5.47
N VAL A 368 12.61 -14.95 -5.21
CA VAL A 368 12.73 -16.07 -4.26
C VAL A 368 11.71 -17.20 -4.57
N PRO A 369 11.94 -18.00 -5.64
CA PRO A 369 10.97 -18.99 -6.13
C PRO A 369 10.44 -19.97 -5.07
N ARG A 370 11.24 -20.26 -4.04
CA ARG A 370 10.87 -21.16 -2.93
C ARG A 370 9.70 -20.67 -2.08
N TRP A 371 9.25 -19.43 -2.20
CA TRP A 371 8.04 -18.92 -1.52
C TRP A 371 6.72 -19.34 -2.17
N TYR A 372 6.74 -19.74 -3.44
CA TYR A 372 5.51 -20.01 -4.21
C TYR A 372 5.24 -21.50 -4.46
N GLY A 373 6.16 -22.37 -4.08
CA GLY A 373 5.97 -23.82 -4.21
C GLY A 373 5.00 -24.35 -3.15
N ASN A 374 4.20 -25.36 -3.52
CA ASN A 374 3.43 -26.21 -2.60
C ASN A 374 4.16 -27.48 -2.23
#